data_AF-A0AAV3WH03-F1
#
_entry.id   AF-A0AAV3WH03-F1
#
_cell.length_a   1.000
_cell.length_b   1.000
_cell.length_c   1.000
_cell.angle_alpha   90.00
_cell.angle_beta   90.00
_cell.angle_gamma   90.00
#
_symmetry.space_group_name_H-M   'P 1'
#
loop_
_entity.id
_entity.type
_entity.pdbx_description
1 polymer ?
#
loop_
_entity_poly.entity_id
_entity_poly.type
_entity_poly.pdbx_seq_one_letter_code
_entity_poly.pdbx_strand_id
1 'polypeptide(L)' 'MNGLGRTFLIYGASRGLGKAIVNLVPEAQDKVYGVSRTDPKNNAQLNLCRFIYS' A
#
# COMPACT_ATOMS: atom_id res chain seq x y z
N MET A 1 13.97 -16.94 -1.13
CA MET A 1 15.15 -16.08 -0.96
C MET A 1 14.91 -15.21 0.26
N ASN A 2 15.74 -15.30 1.31
CA ASN A 2 15.63 -14.45 2.51
C ASN A 2 16.12 -13.03 2.19
N GLY A 3 15.32 -12.26 1.45
CA GLY A 3 15.57 -10.84 1.25
C GLY A 3 15.03 -10.07 2.46
N LEU A 4 15.86 -9.26 3.12
CA LEU A 4 15.41 -8.31 4.13
C LEU A 4 14.17 -7.56 3.62
N GLY A 5 13.06 -7.60 4.36
CA GLY A 5 11.80 -6.97 3.97
C GLY A 5 11.99 -5.49 3.64
N ARG A 6 11.42 -5.05 2.52
CA ARG A 6 11.53 -3.67 2.02
C ARG A 6 10.41 -2.81 2.61
N THR A 7 10.65 -1.50 2.66
CA THR A 7 9.63 -0.53 3.07
C THR A 7 9.26 0.37 1.90
N PHE A 8 7.96 0.43 1.58
CA PHE A 8 7.39 1.24 0.51
C PHE A 8 6.53 2.37 1.07
N LEU A 9 6.65 3.57 0.47
CA LEU A 9 5.75 4.70 0.69
C LEU A 9 5.11 5.07 -0.64
N ILE A 10 3.78 4.96 -0.73
CA ILE A 10 3.04 5.10 -1.99
C ILE A 10 1.99 6.20 -1.84
N TYR A 11 2.14 7.28 -2.61
CA TYR A 11 1.17 8.37 -2.68
C TYR A 11 0.07 8.07 -3.70
N GLY A 12 -1.16 8.49 -3.41
CA GLY A 12 -2.30 8.23 -4.29
C GLY A 12 -2.78 6.78 -4.22
N ALA A 13 -2.55 6.08 -3.12
CA ALA A 13 -2.84 4.66 -2.95
C ALA A 13 -4.34 4.30 -2.97
N SER A 14 -5.24 5.29 -2.99
CA SER A 14 -6.69 5.04 -2.92
C SER A 14 -7.33 4.61 -4.25
N ARG A 15 -6.71 4.89 -5.41
CA ARG A 15 -7.28 4.57 -6.73
C ARG A 15 -6.23 4.48 -7.84
N GLY A 16 -6.63 3.90 -8.97
CA GLY A 16 -5.80 3.83 -10.18
C GLY A 16 -4.47 3.11 -9.94
N LEU A 17 -3.38 3.70 -10.42
CA LEU A 17 -2.04 3.11 -10.38
C LEU A 17 -1.51 2.93 -8.95
N GLY A 18 -1.73 3.89 -8.04
CA GLY A 18 -1.27 3.76 -6.66
C GLY A 18 -1.87 2.54 -5.97
N LYS A 19 -3.15 2.25 -6.23
CA LYS A 19 -3.82 1.04 -5.75
C LYS A 19 -3.25 -0.24 -6.39
N ALA A 20 -2.99 -0.22 -7.69
CA ALA A 20 -2.41 -1.37 -8.39
C ALA A 20 -1.00 -1.71 -7.85
N ILE A 21 -0.18 -0.70 -7.58
CA ILE A 21 1.17 -0.87 -7.04
C ILE A 21 1.12 -1.51 -5.65
N VAL A 22 0.28 -1.00 -4.73
CA VAL A 22 0.12 -1.57 -3.38
C VAL A 22 -0.23 -3.06 -3.41
N ASN A 23 -0.98 -3.49 -4.43
CA ASN A 23 -1.48 -4.86 -4.51
C ASN A 23 -0.52 -5.84 -5.21
N LEU A 24 0.36 -5.35 -6.09
CA LEU A 24 1.13 -6.21 -7.00
C LEU A 24 2.64 -6.19 -6.75
N VAL A 25 3.17 -5.11 -6.16
CA VAL A 25 4.63 -4.94 -6.00
C VAL A 25 5.14 -5.51 -4.67
N PRO A 26 4.50 -5.25 -3.51
CA PRO A 26 4.99 -5.72 -2.22
C PRO A 26 4.81 -7.23 -2.04
N GLU A 27 5.81 -7.88 -1.46
CA GLU A 27 5.75 -9.27 -1.01
C GLU A 27 5.29 -9.35 0.45
N ALA A 28 4.99 -10.57 0.95
CA ALA A 28 4.42 -10.77 2.29
C ALA A 28 5.30 -10.25 3.45
N GLN A 29 6.61 -10.14 3.22
CA GLN A 29 7.58 -9.64 4.20
C GLN A 29 7.82 -8.11 4.12
N ASP A 30 7.25 -7.45 3.12
CA ASP A 30 7.42 -6.02 2.90
C ASP A 30 6.42 -5.21 3.74
N LYS A 31 6.83 -3.98 4.07
CA LYS A 31 5.99 -3.03 4.79
C LYS A 31 5.56 -1.91 3.85
N VAL A 32 4.26 -1.63 3.79
CA VAL A 32 3.70 -0.66 2.83
C VAL A 32 2.93 0.42 3.57
N TYR A 33 3.25 1.68 3.27
CA TYR A 33 2.52 2.86 3.73
C TYR A 33 1.84 3.54 2.54
N GLY A 34 0.52 3.66 2.60
CA GLY A 34 -0.27 4.31 1.56
C GLY A 34 -0.69 5.70 1.99
N VAL A 35 -0.44 6.72 1.18
CA VAL A 35 -0.91 8.09 1.44
C VAL A 35 -2.08 8.40 0.51
N SER A 36 -3.18 8.89 1.06
CA SER A 36 -4.33 9.31 0.27
C SER A 36 -5.12 10.43 0.95
N ARG A 37 -5.80 11.25 0.15
CA ARG A 37 -6.61 12.39 0.64
C ARG A 37 -7.95 11.96 1.26
N THR A 38 -8.37 10.73 1.05
CA THR A 38 -9.70 10.25 1.45
C THR A 38 -9.60 8.82 1.91
N ASP A 39 -10.35 8.47 2.95
CA ASP A 39 -10.50 7.07 3.38
C ASP A 39 -10.89 6.19 2.19
N PRO A 40 -10.06 5.18 1.82
CA PRO A 40 -10.41 4.22 0.81
C PRO A 40 -11.53 3.30 1.34
N LYS A 41 -12.77 3.82 1.33
CA LYS A 41 -13.98 3.11 1.77
C LYS A 41 -13.97 1.66 1.28
N ASN A 42 -13.96 0.75 2.24
CA ASN A 42 -14.19 -0.69 2.08
C ASN A 42 -13.25 -1.39 1.08
N ASN A 43 -11.93 -1.23 1.22
CA ASN A 43 -10.97 -2.00 0.45
C ASN A 43 -10.30 -3.09 1.29
N ALA A 44 -11.00 -4.21 1.45
CA ALA A 44 -10.44 -5.44 2.05
C ALA A 44 -9.18 -5.97 1.32
N GLN A 45 -8.82 -5.41 0.16
CA GLN A 45 -7.60 -5.74 -0.58
C GLN A 45 -6.37 -4.93 -0.14
N LEU A 46 -6.54 -3.86 0.64
CA LEU A 46 -5.41 -3.03 1.10
C LEU A 46 -4.89 -3.48 2.48
N ASN A 47 -5.12 -4.74 2.86
CA ASN A 47 -4.75 -5.29 4.18
C ASN A 47 -3.24 -5.21 4.50
N LEU A 48 -2.39 -5.04 3.48
CA LEU A 48 -0.94 -4.91 3.63
C LEU A 48 -0.47 -3.46 3.81
N CYS A 49 -1.38 -2.48 3.75
CA CYS A 49 -1.03 -1.07 3.63
C CYS A 49 -1.59 -0.25 4.79
N ARG A 50 -0.71 0.40 5.56
CA ARG A 50 -1.15 1.35 6.59
C ARG A 50 -1.41 2.71 5.94
N PHE A 51 -2.66 3.17 6.01
CA PHE A 51 -3.03 4.47 5.43
C PHE A 51 -2.64 5.64 6.32
N ILE A 52 -2.05 6.65 5.69
CA ILE A 52 -1.81 7.99 6.25
C ILE A 52 -2.68 8.95 5.45
N TYR A 53 -3.53 9.69 6.15
CA TYR A 53 -4.40 10.71 5.54
C TYR A 53 -3.74 12.07 5.68
N SER A 54 -3.64 12.80 4.57
CA SER A 54 -3.11 14.19 4.51
C SER A 54 -4.22 15.18 4.22
#